data_AF-I0HJY9-F1
#
_entry.id   AF-I0HJY9-F1
#
_cell.length_a   1.000
_cell.length_b   1.000
_cell.length_c   1.000
_cell.angle_alpha   90.00
_cell.angle_beta   90.00
_cell.angle_gamma   90.00
#
_symmetry.space_group_name_H-M   'P 1'
#
loop_
_entity.id
_entity.type
_entity.pdbx_description
1 polymer ?
#
loop_
_entity_poly.entity_id
_entity_poly.type
_entity_poly.pdbx_seq_one_letter_code
_entity_poly.pdbx_strand_id
1 'polypeptide(L)'
;MADGRVAGQDGVVPVPEALLPLTQDPGFWTGQISDTDDLPPLLRVSFPVVDGYALVLEIELPSGERTLGLRRPASSEPVQLGWAPATGPFPASLHWWELESFARVIALDDPLLPHPGLVVALLSPFAPATADDDLATIAAVREAAYRSLRREVPAAVACGPEQAPLPLFTDDRWWPAPPALSPQVLDEAAVAALSAPAWATLQVRAGSRFPHEDLFDLVRRSGARLRRLPEQEWYAQTRPLARRIVDAADLSLVPALLGALTEAGCDHPTVLDALSEPLAPLEACWMVETLAGAEPGTLLRHHV
;
A
#
# COMPACT_ATOMS: atom_id res chain seq x y z
N MET A 1 20.51 42.21 20.73
CA MET A 1 19.28 42.11 19.93
C MET A 1 19.35 40.77 19.24
N ALA A 2 18.71 39.78 19.84
CA ALA A 2 18.84 38.37 19.48
C ALA A 2 17.73 37.98 18.50
N ASP A 3 18.16 37.24 17.49
CA ASP A 3 17.43 36.74 16.34
C ASP A 3 16.44 35.65 16.77
N GLY A 4 15.15 35.88 16.51
CA GLY A 4 14.07 34.98 16.87
C GLY A 4 13.83 33.93 15.78
N ARG A 5 14.50 32.78 15.88
CA ARG A 5 14.15 31.59 15.09
C ARG A 5 12.81 31.04 15.58
N VAL A 6 11.78 31.19 14.76
CA VAL A 6 10.53 30.43 14.86
C VAL A 6 10.83 28.99 14.43
N ALA A 7 10.76 28.07 15.39
CA ALA A 7 10.79 26.64 15.12
C ALA A 7 9.42 26.20 14.61
N GLY A 8 9.29 26.07 13.28
CA GLY A 8 8.22 25.29 12.66
C GLY A 8 8.63 23.83 12.65
N GLN A 9 8.21 23.06 13.66
CA GLN A 9 8.20 21.60 13.58
C GLN A 9 6.91 21.18 12.86
N ASP A 10 6.91 21.23 11.53
CA ASP A 10 5.95 20.48 10.72
C ASP A 10 6.35 19.00 10.80
N GLY A 11 5.87 18.34 11.85
CA GLY A 11 6.06 16.91 12.04
C GLY A 11 5.34 16.15 10.94
N VAL A 12 6.10 15.60 10.00
CA VAL A 12 5.75 14.34 9.35
C VAL A 12 5.46 13.37 10.48
N VAL A 13 4.18 13.14 10.81
CA VAL A 13 3.83 12.12 11.79
C VAL A 13 3.98 10.80 11.06
N PRO A 14 4.99 9.98 11.38
CA PRO A 14 5.15 8.68 10.76
C PRO A 14 3.93 7.82 11.05
N VAL A 15 3.79 6.72 10.31
CA VAL A 15 2.83 5.66 10.62
C VAL A 15 2.89 5.35 12.12
N PRO A 16 1.77 5.42 12.86
CA PRO A 16 1.80 5.16 14.30
C PRO A 16 2.38 3.77 14.59
N GLU A 17 3.30 3.65 15.55
CA GLU A 17 3.91 2.36 15.91
C GLU A 17 2.85 1.29 16.28
N ALA A 18 1.73 1.74 16.85
CA ALA A 18 0.58 0.90 17.17
C ALA A 18 -0.09 0.24 15.94
N LEU A 19 0.10 0.79 14.73
CA LEU A 19 -0.51 0.24 13.52
C LEU A 19 0.17 -1.05 13.06
N LEU A 20 1.48 -1.20 13.25
CA LEU A 20 2.22 -2.35 12.74
C LEU A 20 1.72 -3.69 13.35
N PRO A 21 1.56 -3.84 14.68
CA PRO A 21 0.95 -5.04 15.25
C PRO A 21 -0.49 -5.27 14.76
N LEU A 22 -1.27 -4.20 14.58
CA LEU A 22 -2.66 -4.31 14.13
C LEU A 22 -2.76 -4.82 12.69
N THR A 23 -1.87 -4.41 11.81
CA THR A 23 -1.87 -4.89 10.41
C THR A 23 -1.61 -6.38 10.27
N GLN A 24 -1.06 -7.01 11.31
CA GLN A 24 -0.80 -8.44 11.39
C GLN A 24 -2.01 -9.24 11.92
N ASP A 25 -2.94 -8.59 12.62
CA ASP A 25 -4.18 -9.22 13.08
C ASP A 25 -5.20 -9.32 11.93
N PRO A 26 -5.62 -10.52 11.50
CA PRO A 26 -6.70 -10.66 10.53
C PRO A 26 -7.99 -9.97 10.97
N GLY A 27 -8.26 -9.94 12.28
CA GLY A 27 -9.42 -9.26 12.88
C GLY A 27 -9.44 -7.75 12.62
N PHE A 28 -8.28 -7.10 12.53
CA PHE A 28 -8.18 -5.68 12.19
C PHE A 28 -8.75 -5.36 10.81
N TRP A 29 -8.59 -6.26 9.85
CA TRP A 29 -9.07 -6.07 8.47
C TRP A 29 -10.56 -6.35 8.32
N THR A 30 -11.13 -7.18 9.19
CA THR A 30 -12.56 -7.54 9.17
C THR A 30 -13.40 -6.78 10.20
N GLY A 31 -12.77 -5.96 11.07
CA GLY A 31 -13.45 -5.29 12.19
C GLY A 31 -13.69 -6.17 13.40
N GLN A 32 -13.05 -7.33 13.46
CA GLN A 32 -13.14 -8.30 14.56
C GLN A 32 -11.84 -8.29 15.38
N ILE A 33 -11.36 -7.10 15.74
CA ILE A 33 -10.13 -6.94 16.54
C ILE A 33 -10.33 -7.62 17.88
N SER A 34 -9.45 -8.55 18.23
CA SER A 34 -9.42 -9.18 19.55
C SER A 34 -8.56 -8.33 20.49
N ASP A 35 -8.95 -8.22 21.77
CA ASP A 35 -8.20 -7.52 22.83
C ASP A 35 -7.91 -6.03 22.54
N THR A 36 -8.96 -5.21 22.46
CA THR A 36 -8.83 -3.74 22.30
C THR A 36 -8.53 -2.98 23.60
N ASP A 37 -8.52 -3.65 24.76
CA ASP A 37 -8.50 -3.00 26.08
C ASP A 37 -7.24 -2.16 26.33
N ASP A 38 -6.11 -2.54 25.73
CA ASP A 38 -4.83 -1.81 25.83
C ASP A 38 -4.56 -0.86 24.66
N LEU A 39 -5.48 -0.76 23.69
CA LEU A 39 -5.33 0.07 22.50
C LEU A 39 -6.06 1.41 22.65
N PRO A 40 -5.56 2.49 22.00
CA PRO A 40 -6.30 3.75 21.98
C PRO A 40 -7.65 3.57 21.26
N PRO A 41 -8.74 4.20 21.71
CA PRO A 41 -10.07 4.02 21.10
C PRO A 41 -10.12 4.49 19.63
N LEU A 42 -9.25 5.44 19.28
CA LEU A 42 -9.15 6.00 17.93
C LEU A 42 -7.69 5.97 17.48
N LEU A 43 -7.44 5.31 16.35
CA LEU A 43 -6.16 5.32 15.67
C LEU A 43 -6.23 6.27 14.48
N ARG A 44 -5.35 7.27 14.44
CA ARG A 44 -5.25 8.22 13.31
C ARG A 44 -3.96 8.00 12.55
N VAL A 45 -4.08 7.73 11.26
CA VAL A 45 -2.97 7.52 10.33
C VAL A 45 -2.99 8.65 9.29
N SER A 46 -1.87 9.34 9.12
CA SER A 46 -1.72 10.40 8.13
C SER A 46 -0.77 9.96 7.04
N PHE A 47 -1.18 10.09 5.79
CA PHE A 47 -0.37 9.82 4.60
C PHE A 47 -0.11 11.14 3.86
N PRO A 48 1.03 11.81 4.10
CA PRO A 48 1.44 12.96 3.30
C PRO A 48 1.58 12.57 1.83
N VAL A 49 0.96 13.32 0.92
CA VAL A 49 0.99 13.01 -0.52
C VAL A 49 1.90 13.99 -1.24
N VAL A 50 1.51 15.27 -1.35
CA VAL A 50 2.30 16.28 -2.08
C VAL A 50 1.92 17.68 -1.64
N ASP A 51 2.89 18.60 -1.63
CA ASP A 51 2.69 20.04 -1.38
C ASP A 51 1.88 20.38 -0.11
N GLY A 52 2.01 19.55 0.94
CA GLY A 52 1.30 19.73 2.21
C GLY A 52 -0.10 19.11 2.27
N TYR A 53 -0.59 18.50 1.19
CA TYR A 53 -1.78 17.66 1.24
C TYR A 53 -1.47 16.32 1.92
N ALA A 54 -2.45 15.80 2.64
CA ALA A 54 -2.38 14.45 3.20
C ALA A 54 -3.76 13.77 3.19
N LEU A 55 -3.77 12.45 3.01
CA LEU A 55 -4.94 11.61 3.31
C LEU A 55 -4.86 11.22 4.78
N VAL A 56 -5.95 11.41 5.51
CA VAL A 56 -6.03 11.09 6.94
C VAL A 56 -7.07 10.02 7.13
N LEU A 57 -6.65 8.87 7.64
CA LEU A 57 -7.52 7.76 8.00
C LEU A 57 -7.66 7.71 9.51
N GLU A 58 -8.90 7.79 9.98
CA GLU A 58 -9.25 7.59 11.39
C GLU A 58 -9.97 6.25 11.52
N ILE A 59 -9.51 5.40 12.43
CA ILE A 59 -10.03 4.05 12.68
C ILE A 59 -10.47 3.98 14.14
N GLU A 60 -11.77 3.80 14.37
CA GLU A 60 -12.31 3.51 15.69
C GLU A 60 -12.08 2.02 15.98
N LEU A 61 -11.16 1.69 16.88
CA LEU A 61 -10.72 0.31 17.07
C LEU A 61 -11.80 -0.61 17.64
N PRO A 62 -12.66 -0.18 18.60
CA PRO A 62 -13.73 -1.04 19.11
C PRO A 62 -14.77 -1.47 18.06
N SER A 63 -15.07 -0.61 17.08
CA SER A 63 -16.08 -0.86 16.05
C SER A 63 -15.48 -1.28 14.70
N GLY A 64 -14.19 -1.00 14.50
CA GLY A 64 -13.50 -1.10 13.21
C GLY A 64 -13.98 -0.07 12.18
N GLU A 65 -14.78 0.92 12.58
CA GLU A 65 -15.26 1.98 11.68
C GLU A 65 -14.10 2.87 11.22
N ARG A 66 -14.18 3.31 9.96
CA ARG A 66 -13.11 4.05 9.28
C ARG A 66 -13.65 5.33 8.67
N THR A 67 -12.97 6.44 8.92
CA THR A 67 -13.24 7.73 8.28
C THR A 67 -12.03 8.18 7.49
N LEU A 68 -12.21 8.42 6.20
CA LEU A 68 -11.19 9.00 5.34
C LEU A 68 -11.45 10.50 5.18
N GLY A 69 -10.42 11.30 5.41
CA GLY A 69 -10.43 12.74 5.17
C GLY A 69 -9.24 13.22 4.35
N LEU A 70 -9.40 14.41 3.77
CA LEU A 70 -8.39 15.14 3.03
C LEU A 70 -7.93 16.34 3.85
N ARG A 71 -6.67 16.33 4.26
CA ARG A 71 -6.03 17.49 4.88
C ARG A 71 -5.39 18.36 3.82
N ARG A 72 -5.73 19.65 3.86
CA ARG A 72 -5.22 20.67 2.94
C ARG A 72 -3.91 21.27 3.44
N PRO A 73 -3.10 21.89 2.57
CA PRO A 73 -1.95 22.67 2.99
C PRO A 73 -2.35 23.73 4.02
N ALA A 74 -1.56 23.89 5.07
CA ALA A 74 -1.80 24.81 6.20
C ALA A 74 -3.09 24.59 7.01
N SER A 75 -3.82 23.48 6.78
CA SER A 75 -4.99 23.10 7.59
C SER A 75 -4.63 21.98 8.56
N SER A 76 -5.06 22.11 9.82
CA SER A 76 -4.91 21.07 10.84
C SER A 76 -6.03 20.02 10.79
N GLU A 77 -7.21 20.40 10.31
CA GLU A 77 -8.40 19.55 10.29
C GLU A 77 -8.65 18.96 8.90
N PRO A 78 -8.75 17.63 8.77
CA PRO A 78 -9.09 17.00 7.51
C PRO A 78 -10.57 17.21 7.18
N VAL A 79 -10.88 17.49 5.91
CA VAL A 79 -12.25 17.51 5.40
C VAL A 79 -12.65 16.07 5.06
N GLN A 80 -13.74 15.57 5.61
CA GLN A 80 -14.18 14.19 5.39
C GLN A 80 -14.49 13.92 3.91
N LEU A 81 -13.90 12.85 3.38
CA LEU A 81 -14.20 12.30 2.05
C LEU A 81 -15.26 11.20 2.13
N GLY A 82 -15.20 10.36 3.16
CA GLY A 82 -16.15 9.27 3.35
C GLY A 82 -16.00 8.56 4.69
N TRP A 83 -17.01 7.77 5.03
CA TRP A 83 -17.02 6.88 6.20
C TRP A 83 -17.39 5.47 5.73
N ALA A 84 -16.74 4.47 6.29
CA ALA A 84 -16.93 3.06 6.02
C ALA A 84 -17.02 2.28 7.34
N PRO A 85 -18.03 1.44 7.55
CA PRO A 85 -18.00 0.44 8.61
C PRO A 85 -16.96 -0.64 8.26
N ALA A 86 -16.56 -1.43 9.25
CA ALA A 86 -15.47 -2.38 9.09
C ALA A 86 -15.70 -3.46 8.02
N THR A 87 -16.95 -3.89 7.84
CA THR A 87 -17.35 -4.95 6.90
C THR A 87 -18.01 -4.41 5.62
N GLY A 88 -17.99 -3.09 5.42
CA GLY A 88 -18.79 -2.41 4.39
C GLY A 88 -20.26 -2.28 4.79
N PRO A 89 -21.09 -1.52 4.03
CA PRO A 89 -20.88 -0.96 2.70
C PRO A 89 -19.77 0.10 2.59
N PHE A 90 -19.06 0.13 1.47
CA PHE A 90 -17.94 1.03 1.27
C PHE A 90 -18.30 2.28 0.45
N PRO A 91 -17.83 3.49 0.85
CA PRO A 91 -18.12 4.74 0.15
C PRO A 91 -17.23 4.90 -1.09
N ALA A 92 -17.83 5.28 -2.22
CA ALA A 92 -17.10 5.67 -3.43
C ALA A 92 -16.51 7.08 -3.28
N SER A 93 -15.53 7.21 -2.38
CA SER A 93 -14.91 8.51 -2.04
C SER A 93 -13.81 8.87 -3.03
N LEU A 94 -13.04 7.88 -3.44
CA LEU A 94 -11.96 7.99 -4.43
C LEU A 94 -12.29 7.12 -5.65
N HIS A 95 -11.77 7.50 -6.81
CA HIS A 95 -11.61 6.58 -7.92
C HIS A 95 -10.37 5.71 -7.70
N TRP A 96 -10.34 4.50 -8.26
CA TRP A 96 -9.20 3.60 -8.09
C TRP A 96 -7.88 4.22 -8.54
N TRP A 97 -7.86 4.84 -9.73
CA TRP A 97 -6.68 5.50 -10.27
C TRP A 97 -6.19 6.69 -9.44
N GLU A 98 -7.07 7.36 -8.68
CA GLU A 98 -6.68 8.44 -7.75
C GLU A 98 -5.92 7.85 -6.57
N LEU A 99 -6.46 6.81 -5.93
CA LEU A 99 -5.77 6.07 -4.85
C LEU A 99 -4.41 5.57 -5.31
N GLU A 100 -4.36 4.96 -6.49
CA GLU A 100 -3.15 4.38 -7.07
C GLU A 100 -2.06 5.44 -7.29
N SER A 101 -2.44 6.59 -7.87
CA SER A 101 -1.55 7.74 -8.04
C SER A 101 -1.03 8.29 -6.71
N PHE A 102 -1.90 8.36 -5.69
CA PHE A 102 -1.50 8.84 -4.36
C PHE A 102 -0.54 7.87 -3.68
N ALA A 103 -0.80 6.56 -3.74
CA ALA A 103 0.04 5.55 -3.14
C ALA A 103 1.44 5.51 -3.78
N ARG A 104 1.55 5.62 -5.12
CA ARG A 104 2.85 5.75 -5.81
C ARG A 104 3.63 6.97 -5.33
N VAL A 105 2.97 8.12 -5.20
CA VAL A 105 3.60 9.35 -4.71
C VAL A 105 4.06 9.20 -3.26
N ILE A 106 3.23 8.61 -2.39
CA ILE A 106 3.59 8.35 -0.99
C ILE A 106 4.83 7.43 -0.93
N ALA A 107 4.87 6.35 -1.72
CA ALA A 107 5.99 5.42 -1.71
C ALA A 107 7.32 6.06 -2.18
N LEU A 108 7.26 7.01 -3.12
CA LEU A 108 8.45 7.77 -3.53
C LEU A 108 8.96 8.70 -2.41
N ASP A 109 8.07 9.19 -1.55
CA ASP A 109 8.44 10.14 -0.50
C ASP A 109 8.80 9.46 0.82
N ASP A 110 8.20 8.30 1.08
CA ASP A 110 8.41 7.50 2.27
C ASP A 110 8.68 6.03 1.88
N PRO A 111 9.95 5.60 1.87
CA PRO A 111 10.32 4.23 1.55
C PRO A 111 9.77 3.18 2.52
N LEU A 112 9.31 3.58 3.72
CA LEU A 112 8.66 2.68 4.67
C LEU A 112 7.21 2.35 4.26
N LEU A 113 6.69 3.01 3.23
CA LEU A 113 5.36 2.82 2.66
C LEU A 113 5.44 2.37 1.20
N PRO A 114 5.97 1.17 0.91
CA PRO A 114 6.10 0.68 -0.46
C PRO A 114 4.75 0.53 -1.15
N HIS A 115 4.79 0.54 -2.48
CA HIS A 115 3.62 0.36 -3.34
C HIS A 115 3.80 -0.86 -4.25
N PRO A 116 2.78 -1.72 -4.42
CA PRO A 116 1.58 -1.81 -3.59
C PRO A 116 1.91 -2.20 -2.14
N GLY A 117 1.13 -1.71 -1.17
CA GLY A 117 1.39 -1.99 0.24
C GLY A 117 0.38 -1.38 1.20
N LEU A 118 0.81 -1.02 2.40
CA LEU A 118 -0.04 -0.59 3.51
C LEU A 118 -1.06 0.48 3.14
N VAL A 119 -0.64 1.48 2.37
CA VAL A 119 -1.52 2.58 1.90
C VAL A 119 -2.69 2.03 1.08
N VAL A 120 -2.41 1.14 0.12
CA VAL A 120 -3.44 0.52 -0.72
C VAL A 120 -4.34 -0.38 0.11
N ALA A 121 -3.77 -1.21 0.99
CA ALA A 121 -4.53 -2.10 1.85
C ALA A 121 -5.55 -1.33 2.72
N LEU A 122 -5.10 -0.23 3.36
CA LEU A 122 -5.95 0.57 4.24
C LEU A 122 -7.00 1.41 3.50
N LEU A 123 -6.65 1.96 2.34
CA LEU A 123 -7.48 2.94 1.63
C LEU A 123 -8.32 2.33 0.50
N SER A 124 -8.05 1.09 0.07
CA SER A 124 -8.83 0.40 -0.97
C SER A 124 -10.35 0.32 -0.70
N PRO A 125 -10.84 0.27 0.56
CA PRO A 125 -12.27 0.38 0.82
C PRO A 125 -12.88 1.68 0.28
N PHE A 126 -12.16 2.81 0.32
CA PHE A 126 -12.67 4.10 -0.13
C PHE A 126 -12.57 4.31 -1.65
N ALA A 127 -11.97 3.36 -2.36
CA ALA A 127 -11.83 3.34 -3.82
C ALA A 127 -12.40 2.02 -4.40
N PRO A 128 -13.72 1.78 -4.26
CA PRO A 128 -14.35 0.62 -4.85
C PRO A 128 -14.24 0.67 -6.38
N ALA A 129 -14.16 -0.51 -7.01
CA ALA A 129 -14.08 -0.60 -8.46
C ALA A 129 -15.39 -0.14 -9.13
N THR A 130 -15.25 0.54 -10.26
CA THR A 130 -16.35 0.98 -11.12
C THR A 130 -16.44 0.11 -12.38
N ALA A 131 -17.46 0.33 -13.21
CA ALA A 131 -17.65 -0.44 -14.44
C ALA A 131 -16.55 -0.20 -15.49
N ASP A 132 -15.84 0.93 -15.40
CA ASP A 132 -14.77 1.30 -16.34
C ASP A 132 -13.40 0.77 -15.88
N ASP A 133 -13.31 0.21 -14.69
CA ASP A 133 -12.06 -0.30 -14.13
C ASP A 133 -11.78 -1.74 -14.54
N ASP A 134 -10.50 -2.07 -14.71
CA ASP A 134 -10.05 -3.44 -14.87
C ASP A 134 -10.01 -4.15 -13.51
N LEU A 135 -11.02 -4.99 -13.26
CA LEU A 135 -11.17 -5.72 -12.00
C LEU A 135 -10.00 -6.67 -11.71
N ALA A 136 -9.37 -7.26 -12.73
CA ALA A 136 -8.23 -8.17 -12.54
C ALA A 136 -7.01 -7.39 -12.05
N THR A 137 -6.74 -6.24 -12.67
CA THR A 137 -5.70 -5.30 -12.24
C THR A 137 -5.92 -4.84 -10.79
N ILE A 138 -7.15 -4.42 -10.44
CA ILE A 138 -7.48 -3.97 -9.08
C ILE A 138 -7.26 -5.09 -8.07
N ALA A 139 -7.77 -6.30 -8.35
CA ALA A 139 -7.62 -7.45 -7.47
C ALA A 139 -6.14 -7.79 -7.26
N ALA A 140 -5.33 -7.85 -8.32
CA ALA A 140 -3.91 -8.14 -8.23
C ALA A 140 -3.14 -7.11 -7.39
N VAL A 141 -3.43 -5.82 -7.55
CA VAL A 141 -2.81 -4.75 -6.74
C VAL A 141 -3.23 -4.85 -5.27
N ARG A 142 -4.49 -5.18 -4.98
CA ARG A 142 -4.96 -5.42 -3.59
C ARG A 142 -4.29 -6.64 -2.99
N GLU A 143 -4.21 -7.74 -3.73
CA GLU A 143 -3.55 -8.95 -3.24
C GLU A 143 -2.07 -8.70 -2.96
N ALA A 144 -1.36 -8.02 -3.88
CA ALA A 144 0.03 -7.63 -3.66
C ALA A 144 0.17 -6.75 -2.41
N ALA A 145 -0.74 -5.78 -2.23
CA ALA A 145 -0.74 -4.91 -1.06
C ALA A 145 -0.96 -5.66 0.27
N TYR A 146 -1.82 -6.68 0.31
CA TYR A 146 -1.99 -7.49 1.53
C TYR A 146 -0.85 -8.51 1.72
N ARG A 147 -0.31 -9.07 0.63
CA ARG A 147 0.85 -9.98 0.69
C ARG A 147 2.10 -9.26 1.18
N SER A 148 2.31 -8.00 0.81
CA SER A 148 3.47 -7.21 1.27
C SER A 148 3.46 -6.94 2.78
N LEU A 149 2.30 -7.06 3.44
CA LEU A 149 2.15 -6.93 4.89
C LEU A 149 2.46 -8.23 5.64
N ARG A 150 2.62 -9.35 4.91
CA ARG A 150 3.00 -10.61 5.54
C ARG A 150 4.44 -10.53 6.02
N ARG A 151 4.65 -11.02 7.23
CA ARG A 151 5.99 -11.36 7.70
C ARG A 151 6.47 -12.61 6.97
N GLU A 152 7.75 -12.66 6.63
CA GLU A 152 8.39 -13.94 6.33
C GLU A 152 8.27 -14.85 7.56
N VAL A 153 7.45 -15.88 7.43
CA VAL A 153 7.39 -16.96 8.42
C VAL A 153 8.55 -17.90 8.07
N PRO A 154 9.55 -18.06 8.95
CA PRO A 154 10.57 -19.07 8.73
C PRO A 154 9.88 -20.42 8.48
N ALA A 155 10.33 -21.16 7.46
CA ALA A 155 9.77 -22.47 7.16
C ALA A 155 9.68 -23.28 8.45
N ALA A 156 8.50 -23.82 8.75
CA ALA A 156 8.29 -24.62 9.94
C ALA A 156 9.37 -25.71 9.96
N VAL A 157 10.26 -25.66 10.96
CA VAL A 157 11.22 -26.74 11.18
C VAL A 157 10.38 -27.99 11.36
N ALA A 158 10.60 -28.99 10.51
CA ALA A 158 9.85 -30.23 10.60
C ALA A 158 10.02 -30.80 12.01
N CYS A 159 8.98 -30.70 12.84
CA CYS A 159 8.89 -31.39 14.12
C CYS A 159 8.55 -32.85 13.81
N GLY A 160 9.57 -33.60 13.38
CA GLY A 160 9.51 -35.04 13.21
C GLY A 160 10.73 -35.67 13.89
N PRO A 161 10.71 -36.98 14.13
CA PRO A 161 11.88 -37.63 14.67
C PRO A 161 13.04 -37.52 13.68
N GLU A 162 14.21 -37.12 14.19
CA GLU A 162 15.46 -37.10 13.41
C GLU A 162 15.87 -38.51 12.92
N GLN A 163 15.20 -39.55 13.42
CA GLN A 163 15.43 -40.96 13.11
C GLN A 163 14.10 -41.67 12.82
N ALA A 164 14.13 -42.81 12.11
CA ALA A 164 12.90 -43.60 11.91
C ALA A 164 12.31 -44.02 13.26
N PRO A 165 11.05 -43.63 13.60
CA PRO A 165 10.49 -43.90 14.91
C PRO A 165 10.24 -45.41 15.10
N LEU A 166 10.46 -45.90 16.31
CA LEU A 166 10.08 -47.26 16.67
C LEU A 166 8.56 -47.44 16.48
N PRO A 167 8.06 -48.67 16.20
CA PRO A 167 6.65 -48.91 15.89
C PRO A 167 5.63 -48.42 16.93
N LEU A 168 6.06 -48.13 18.16
CA LEU A 168 5.22 -47.59 19.23
C LEU A 168 5.01 -46.06 19.15
N PHE A 169 5.92 -45.35 18.47
CA PHE A 169 5.98 -43.89 18.35
C PHE A 169 5.64 -43.39 16.94
N THR A 170 5.01 -44.22 16.11
CA THR A 170 4.54 -43.80 14.77
C THR A 170 3.30 -42.92 14.81
N ASP A 171 2.64 -42.80 15.96
CA ASP A 171 1.44 -41.96 16.14
C ASP A 171 1.83 -40.51 16.45
N ASP A 172 1.20 -39.57 15.74
CA ASP A 172 1.43 -38.11 15.81
C ASP A 172 1.29 -37.56 17.24
N ARG A 173 0.49 -38.20 18.11
CA ARG A 173 0.32 -37.77 19.51
C ARG A 173 1.59 -37.84 20.36
N TRP A 174 2.60 -38.59 19.91
CA TRP A 174 3.89 -38.73 20.61
C TRP A 174 4.89 -37.63 20.23
N TRP A 175 4.58 -36.84 19.21
CA TRP A 175 5.43 -35.76 18.72
C TRP A 175 4.86 -34.43 19.19
N PRO A 176 5.72 -33.45 19.53
CA PRO A 176 5.25 -32.08 19.73
C PRO A 176 4.46 -31.67 18.49
N ALA A 177 3.22 -31.20 18.67
CA ALA A 177 2.51 -30.57 17.58
C ALA A 177 3.42 -29.48 17.01
N PRO A 178 3.60 -29.39 15.67
CA PRO A 178 4.36 -28.30 15.10
C PRO A 178 3.80 -27.00 15.70
N PRO A 179 4.67 -26.05 16.11
CA PRO A 179 4.18 -24.78 16.62
C PRO A 179 3.16 -24.26 15.62
N ALA A 180 1.94 -24.01 16.10
CA ALA A 180 0.90 -23.47 15.23
C ALA A 180 1.50 -22.29 14.48
N LEU A 181 1.30 -22.23 13.16
CA LEU A 181 1.65 -21.04 12.38
C LEU A 181 1.15 -19.86 13.20
N SER A 182 2.03 -18.90 13.50
CA SER A 182 1.67 -17.78 14.37
C SER A 182 0.33 -17.23 13.87
N PRO A 183 -0.72 -17.16 14.71
CA PRO A 183 -2.08 -16.81 14.29
C PRO A 183 -2.23 -15.38 13.75
N GLN A 184 -1.11 -14.69 13.53
CA GLN A 184 -0.95 -13.27 13.24
C GLN A 184 -0.41 -13.04 11.81
N VAL A 185 -0.60 -14.00 10.90
CA VAL A 185 -0.18 -13.83 9.49
C VAL A 185 -1.42 -14.00 8.63
N LEU A 186 -1.72 -12.99 7.80
CA LEU A 186 -2.75 -13.06 6.77
C LEU A 186 -2.45 -14.27 5.87
N ASP A 187 -3.24 -15.34 5.95
CA ASP A 187 -3.07 -16.50 5.06
C ASP A 187 -3.57 -16.21 3.64
N GLU A 188 -3.43 -17.17 2.72
CA GLU A 188 -3.89 -16.98 1.32
C GLU A 188 -5.41 -16.86 1.21
N ALA A 189 -6.16 -17.51 2.09
CA ALA A 189 -7.61 -17.41 2.09
C ALA A 189 -8.07 -16.01 2.54
N ALA A 190 -7.44 -15.46 3.57
CA ALA A 190 -7.69 -14.11 4.06
C ALA A 190 -7.30 -13.06 3.02
N VAL A 191 -6.14 -13.20 2.36
CA VAL A 191 -5.73 -12.30 1.27
C VAL A 191 -6.74 -12.34 0.12
N ALA A 192 -7.16 -13.52 -0.32
CA ALA A 192 -8.16 -13.66 -1.38
C ALA A 192 -9.51 -13.02 -0.99
N ALA A 193 -9.95 -13.21 0.25
CA ALA A 193 -11.19 -12.61 0.76
C ALA A 193 -11.12 -11.08 0.84
N LEU A 194 -10.02 -10.53 1.35
CA LEU A 194 -9.80 -9.08 1.49
C LEU A 194 -9.57 -8.38 0.15
N SER A 195 -9.04 -9.11 -0.85
CA SER A 195 -8.76 -8.58 -2.18
C SER A 195 -9.94 -8.69 -3.14
N ALA A 196 -11.00 -9.39 -2.73
CA ALA A 196 -12.21 -9.51 -3.52
C ALA A 196 -12.76 -8.12 -3.93
N PRO A 197 -13.32 -7.99 -5.14
CA PRO A 197 -13.87 -6.71 -5.59
C PRO A 197 -14.93 -6.19 -4.63
N ALA A 198 -14.72 -4.97 -4.15
CA ALA A 198 -15.70 -4.25 -3.35
C ALA A 198 -16.56 -3.39 -4.28
N TRP A 199 -17.88 -3.53 -4.21
CA TRP A 199 -18.79 -2.67 -4.99
C TRP A 199 -19.19 -1.42 -4.21
N ALA A 200 -19.14 -0.30 -4.91
CA ALA A 200 -19.64 0.98 -4.40
C ALA A 200 -21.13 0.88 -4.09
N THR A 201 -21.48 1.11 -2.83
CA THR A 201 -22.88 1.09 -2.37
C THR A 201 -23.33 2.47 -1.91
N LEU A 202 -22.40 3.36 -1.54
CA LEU A 202 -22.68 4.75 -1.17
C LEU A 202 -21.91 5.73 -2.08
N GLN A 203 -22.65 6.51 -2.88
CA GLN A 203 -22.09 7.54 -3.78
C GLN A 203 -21.91 8.87 -3.04
N VAL A 204 -20.81 9.01 -2.30
CA VAL A 204 -20.53 10.20 -1.49
C VAL A 204 -20.11 11.42 -2.32
N ARG A 205 -19.52 11.18 -3.51
CA ARG A 205 -19.07 12.24 -4.43
C ARG A 205 -20.19 13.08 -5.04
N ALA A 206 -21.44 12.63 -4.99
CA ALA A 206 -22.57 13.44 -5.44
C ALA A 206 -22.99 14.51 -4.40
N GLY A 207 -22.45 14.45 -3.18
CA GLY A 207 -22.81 15.36 -2.10
C GLY A 207 -22.22 16.75 -2.28
N SER A 208 -23.02 17.79 -2.03
CA SER A 208 -22.58 19.20 -2.17
C SER A 208 -21.48 19.63 -1.19
N ARG A 209 -21.21 18.82 -0.16
CA ARG A 209 -20.13 19.05 0.83
C ARG A 209 -18.84 18.32 0.47
N PHE A 210 -18.85 17.52 -0.60
CA PHE A 210 -17.66 16.79 -1.02
C PHE A 210 -16.61 17.76 -1.57
N PRO A 211 -15.34 17.69 -1.13
CA PRO A 211 -14.31 18.68 -1.49
C PRO A 211 -13.71 18.41 -2.88
N HIS A 212 -14.51 18.61 -3.93
CA HIS A 212 -14.11 18.33 -5.31
C HIS A 212 -12.88 19.12 -5.76
N GLU A 213 -12.82 20.41 -5.43
CA GLU A 213 -11.73 21.28 -5.86
C GLU A 213 -10.40 20.88 -5.23
N ASP A 214 -10.41 20.57 -3.93
CA ASP A 214 -9.22 20.14 -3.19
C ASP A 214 -8.73 18.77 -3.69
N LEU A 215 -9.66 17.82 -3.91
CA LEU A 215 -9.31 16.50 -4.46
C LEU A 215 -8.75 16.63 -5.88
N PHE A 216 -9.36 17.46 -6.73
CA PHE A 216 -8.88 17.70 -8.09
C PHE A 216 -7.48 18.36 -8.10
N ASP A 217 -7.23 19.32 -7.21
CA ASP A 217 -5.89 19.92 -7.09
C ASP A 217 -4.85 18.91 -6.61
N LEU A 218 -5.19 18.06 -5.64
CA LEU A 218 -4.33 16.96 -5.18
C LEU A 218 -3.99 16.00 -6.33
N VAL A 219 -5.00 15.52 -7.07
CA VAL A 219 -4.81 14.67 -8.26
C VAL A 219 -3.87 15.31 -9.27
N ARG A 220 -4.12 16.58 -9.61
CA ARG A 220 -3.32 17.33 -10.58
C ARG A 220 -1.85 17.41 -10.15
N ARG A 221 -1.59 17.68 -8.87
CA ARG A 221 -0.23 17.77 -8.29
C ARG A 221 0.46 16.42 -8.24
N SER A 222 -0.23 15.37 -7.79
CA SER A 222 0.31 14.01 -7.78
C SER A 222 0.68 13.55 -9.19
N GLY A 223 -0.18 13.77 -10.18
CA GLY A 223 0.14 13.48 -11.57
C GLY A 223 1.31 14.31 -12.12
N ALA A 224 1.41 15.59 -11.75
CA ALA A 224 2.55 16.42 -12.13
C ALA A 224 3.86 15.93 -11.51
N ARG A 225 3.83 15.44 -10.27
CA ARG A 225 4.98 14.84 -9.59
C ARG A 225 5.46 13.59 -10.30
N LEU A 226 4.56 12.63 -10.55
CA LEU A 226 4.90 11.37 -11.23
C LEU A 226 5.45 11.63 -12.65
N ARG A 227 4.87 12.57 -13.40
CA ARG A 227 5.35 12.90 -14.75
C ARG A 227 6.73 13.56 -14.78
N ARG A 228 7.13 14.26 -13.71
CA ARG A 228 8.45 14.90 -13.59
C ARG A 228 9.54 13.91 -13.19
N LEU A 229 9.20 12.77 -12.58
CA LEU A 229 10.20 11.81 -12.12
C LEU A 229 11.11 11.35 -13.28
N PRO A 230 10.63 10.91 -14.46
CA PRO A 230 11.49 10.50 -15.58
C PRO A 230 12.35 11.61 -16.19
N GLU A 231 12.07 12.87 -15.85
CA GLU A 231 12.77 14.04 -16.40
C GLU A 231 14.01 14.40 -15.57
N GLN A 232 14.18 13.81 -14.37
CA GLN A 232 15.38 14.04 -13.56
C GLN A 232 16.59 13.37 -14.22
N GLU A 233 17.76 13.99 -14.05
CA GLU A 233 18.98 13.72 -14.84
C GLU A 233 19.39 12.23 -14.90
N TRP A 234 19.25 11.53 -13.79
CA TRP A 234 19.61 10.12 -13.58
C TRP A 234 18.58 9.17 -14.21
N TYR A 235 17.31 9.55 -14.27
CA TYR A 235 16.25 8.77 -14.91
C TYR A 235 16.12 9.05 -16.40
N ALA A 236 16.41 10.28 -16.85
CA ALA A 236 16.31 10.65 -18.25
C ALA A 236 17.21 9.79 -19.14
N GLN A 237 18.37 9.37 -18.62
CA GLN A 237 19.33 8.51 -19.31
C GLN A 237 18.85 7.05 -19.41
N THR A 238 18.08 6.57 -18.44
CA THR A 238 17.60 5.17 -18.37
C THR A 238 16.20 5.00 -18.96
N ARG A 239 15.46 6.09 -19.18
CA ARG A 239 14.11 6.12 -19.75
C ARG A 239 13.94 5.32 -21.06
N PRO A 240 14.87 5.34 -22.03
CA PRO A 240 14.74 4.52 -23.24
C PRO A 240 14.73 3.02 -22.94
N LEU A 241 15.48 2.58 -21.92
CA LEU A 241 15.49 1.19 -21.47
C LEU A 241 14.18 0.86 -20.74
N ALA A 242 13.73 1.70 -19.82
CA ALA A 242 12.43 1.51 -19.15
C ALA A 242 11.27 1.42 -20.16
N ARG A 243 11.24 2.27 -21.20
CA ARG A 243 10.26 2.18 -22.29
C ARG A 243 10.32 0.86 -23.05
N ARG A 244 11.51 0.36 -23.34
CA ARG A 244 11.67 -0.95 -23.98
C ARG A 244 11.05 -2.07 -23.15
N ILE A 245 11.19 -2.02 -21.82
CA ILE A 245 10.56 -2.99 -20.90
C ILE A 245 9.03 -2.93 -21.02
N VAL A 246 8.47 -1.72 -20.98
CA VAL A 246 7.01 -1.51 -21.13
C VAL A 246 6.52 -2.00 -22.50
N ASP A 247 7.18 -1.60 -23.59
CA ASP A 247 6.77 -1.93 -24.96
C ASP A 247 6.86 -3.43 -25.26
N ALA A 248 7.84 -4.13 -24.66
CA ALA A 248 8.02 -5.57 -24.81
C ALA A 248 7.25 -6.41 -23.77
N ALA A 249 6.72 -5.76 -22.72
CA ALA A 249 6.18 -6.42 -21.53
C ALA A 249 7.13 -7.48 -20.93
N ASP A 250 8.44 -7.16 -20.88
CA ASP A 250 9.49 -8.12 -20.51
C ASP A 250 10.29 -7.68 -19.28
N LEU A 251 9.83 -8.13 -18.10
CA LEU A 251 10.50 -7.87 -16.83
C LEU A 251 11.89 -8.53 -16.70
N SER A 252 12.29 -9.44 -17.60
CA SER A 252 13.66 -10.01 -17.56
C SER A 252 14.76 -8.98 -17.80
N LEU A 253 14.38 -7.80 -18.34
CA LEU A 253 15.26 -6.66 -18.57
C LEU A 253 15.42 -5.74 -17.35
N VAL A 254 14.67 -5.95 -16.26
CA VAL A 254 14.75 -5.14 -15.03
C VAL A 254 16.16 -5.09 -14.43
N PRO A 255 16.95 -6.18 -14.36
CA PRO A 255 18.32 -6.11 -13.87
C PRO A 255 19.23 -5.19 -14.69
N ALA A 256 19.01 -5.10 -16.01
CA ALA A 256 19.75 -4.17 -16.86
C ALA A 256 19.36 -2.71 -16.59
N LEU A 257 18.08 -2.45 -16.30
CA LEU A 257 17.61 -1.14 -15.88
C LEU A 257 18.20 -0.73 -14.53
N LEU A 258 18.21 -1.63 -13.54
CA LEU A 258 18.82 -1.41 -12.23
C LEU A 258 20.32 -1.10 -12.35
N GLY A 259 21.04 -1.85 -13.19
CA GLY A 259 22.46 -1.59 -13.48
C GLY A 259 22.67 -0.19 -14.06
N ALA A 260 21.88 0.19 -15.07
CA ALA A 260 21.96 1.51 -15.69
C ALA A 260 21.61 2.66 -14.72
N LEU A 261 20.64 2.46 -13.82
CA LEU A 261 20.28 3.42 -12.78
C LEU A 261 21.42 3.61 -11.78
N THR A 262 22.01 2.50 -11.32
CA THR A 262 23.16 2.52 -10.40
C THR A 262 24.35 3.23 -11.03
N GLU A 263 24.65 2.96 -12.31
CA GLU A 263 25.72 3.65 -13.05
C GLU A 263 25.45 5.14 -13.24
N ALA A 264 24.17 5.54 -13.40
CA ALA A 264 23.75 6.93 -13.48
C ALA A 264 23.76 7.65 -12.11
N GLY A 265 24.11 6.96 -11.03
CA GLY A 265 24.20 7.51 -9.67
C GLY A 265 22.85 7.62 -8.95
N CYS A 266 21.85 6.84 -9.36
CA CYS A 266 20.56 6.73 -8.66
C CYS A 266 20.77 6.15 -7.25
N ASP A 267 20.36 6.90 -6.22
CA ASP A 267 20.41 6.48 -4.81
C ASP A 267 19.03 6.44 -4.14
N HIS A 268 17.95 6.58 -4.92
CA HIS A 268 16.60 6.61 -4.37
C HIS A 268 16.15 5.22 -3.89
N PRO A 269 15.93 5.01 -2.57
CA PRO A 269 15.70 3.70 -1.98
C PRO A 269 14.48 2.99 -2.59
N THR A 270 13.32 3.66 -2.65
CA THR A 270 12.10 3.08 -3.26
C THR A 270 12.32 2.59 -4.70
N VAL A 271 13.15 3.28 -5.49
CA VAL A 271 13.42 2.88 -6.88
C VAL A 271 14.33 1.67 -6.93
N LEU A 272 15.38 1.66 -6.11
CA LEU A 272 16.32 0.56 -6.07
C LEU A 272 15.65 -0.71 -5.52
N ASP A 273 14.94 -0.60 -4.39
CA ASP A 273 14.28 -1.74 -3.73
C ASP A 273 13.24 -2.40 -4.66
N ALA A 274 12.40 -1.59 -5.32
CA ALA A 274 11.38 -2.09 -6.25
C ALA A 274 11.96 -2.81 -7.49
N LEU A 275 13.24 -2.60 -7.82
CA LEU A 275 13.90 -3.20 -8.99
C LEU A 275 14.91 -4.29 -8.61
N SER A 276 15.46 -4.30 -7.40
CA SER A 276 16.44 -5.29 -6.94
C SER A 276 15.81 -6.50 -6.26
N GLU A 277 14.88 -6.26 -5.34
CA GLU A 277 14.28 -7.30 -4.49
C GLU A 277 12.76 -7.06 -4.38
N PRO A 278 12.02 -7.06 -5.50
CA PRO A 278 10.59 -6.78 -5.45
C PRO A 278 9.86 -7.86 -4.65
N LEU A 279 9.03 -7.44 -3.67
CA LEU A 279 8.19 -8.36 -2.88
C LEU A 279 7.11 -9.02 -3.74
N ALA A 280 6.71 -8.34 -4.82
CA ALA A 280 5.84 -8.85 -5.85
C ALA A 280 6.26 -8.26 -7.21
N PRO A 281 6.06 -8.98 -8.34
CA PRO A 281 6.34 -8.45 -9.68
C PRO A 281 5.70 -7.08 -9.95
N LEU A 282 4.58 -6.78 -9.29
CA LEU A 282 3.86 -5.51 -9.40
C LEU A 282 4.68 -4.30 -8.92
N GLU A 283 5.59 -4.47 -7.96
CA GLU A 283 6.49 -3.40 -7.50
C GLU A 283 7.43 -2.94 -8.63
N ALA A 284 8.02 -3.92 -9.34
CA ALA A 284 8.82 -3.62 -10.52
C ALA A 284 7.96 -3.02 -11.64
N CYS A 285 6.74 -3.52 -11.86
CA CYS A 285 5.85 -3.01 -12.91
C CYS A 285 5.56 -1.52 -12.78
N TRP A 286 5.07 -1.06 -11.62
CA TRP A 286 4.71 0.35 -11.45
C TRP A 286 5.94 1.27 -11.51
N MET A 287 7.08 0.80 -10.99
CA MET A 287 8.33 1.55 -11.03
C MET A 287 8.80 1.75 -12.48
N VAL A 288 8.83 0.67 -13.27
CA VAL A 288 9.19 0.71 -14.69
C VAL A 288 8.23 1.60 -15.47
N GLU A 289 6.91 1.48 -15.26
CA GLU A 289 5.92 2.37 -15.89
C GLU A 289 6.19 3.83 -15.57
N THR A 290 6.46 4.13 -14.30
CA THR A 290 6.73 5.49 -13.83
C THR A 290 7.98 6.03 -14.50
N LEU A 291 9.09 5.30 -14.48
CA LEU A 291 10.37 5.68 -15.11
C LEU A 291 10.28 5.81 -16.64
N ALA A 292 9.43 5.01 -17.30
CA ALA A 292 9.17 5.14 -18.73
C ALA A 292 8.33 6.39 -19.06
N GLY A 293 7.58 6.90 -18.08
CA GLY A 293 6.49 7.86 -18.26
C GLY A 293 5.31 7.24 -19.02
N ALA A 294 5.05 5.96 -18.78
CA ALA A 294 3.91 5.22 -19.33
C ALA A 294 2.65 5.48 -18.49
N GLU A 295 1.48 5.13 -19.04
CA GLU A 295 0.23 5.17 -18.29
C GLU A 295 0.24 4.08 -17.21
N PRO A 296 -0.15 4.39 -15.95
CA PRO A 296 -0.29 3.40 -14.89
C PRO A 296 -1.12 2.18 -15.32
N GLY A 297 -0.61 0.99 -15.05
CA GLY A 297 -1.25 -0.29 -15.35
C GLY A 297 -0.95 -0.86 -16.74
N THR A 298 -0.22 -0.15 -17.60
CA THR A 298 0.16 -0.64 -18.94
C THR A 298 0.92 -1.97 -18.89
N LEU A 299 1.95 -2.04 -18.03
CA LEU A 299 2.78 -3.23 -17.86
C LEU A 299 2.08 -4.24 -16.95
N LEU A 300 1.40 -3.76 -15.91
CA LEU A 300 0.67 -4.61 -14.97
C LEU A 300 -0.35 -5.51 -15.66
N ARG A 301 -1.15 -5.01 -16.60
CA ARG A 301 -2.14 -5.80 -17.36
C ARG A 301 -1.57 -7.00 -18.12
N HIS A 302 -0.26 -7.02 -18.39
CA HIS A 302 0.41 -8.14 -19.06
C HIS A 302 0.90 -9.22 -18.08
N HIS A 303 0.91 -8.92 -16.78
CA HIS A 303 1.51 -9.75 -15.73
C HIS A 303 0.51 -10.18 -14.63
N VAL A 304 -0.79 -9.89 -14.81
CA VAL A 304 -1.88 -10.29 -13.92
C VAL A 304 -2.84 -11.27 -14.58
#